data_AF-A0A962JMH3-F1
#
_entry.id   AF-A0A962JMH3-F1
#
_cell.length_a   1.000
_cell.length_b   1.000
_cell.length_c   1.000
_cell.angle_alpha   90.00
_cell.angle_beta   90.00
_cell.angle_gamma   90.00
#
_symmetry.space_group_name_H-M   'P 1'
#
loop_
_entity.id
_entity.type
_entity.pdbx_description
1 polymer ?
#
loop_
_entity_poly.entity_id
_entity_poly.type
_entity_poly.pdbx_seq_one_letter_code
_entity_poly.pdbx_strand_id
1 'polypeptide(L)' 'CYRFYAISLANDLFNAYVVSCEWGRIGAKKFRRKVVVFNSLEEAMTQMKYEESLRVKHHYQPA' A
#
# COMPACT_ATOMS: atom_id res chain seq x y z
N CYS A 1 2.74 -3.69 -18.72
CA CYS A 1 3.52 -3.74 -17.47
C CYS A 1 3.23 -5.04 -16.73
N TYR A 2 4.23 -5.84 -16.39
CA TYR A 2 4.06 -7.13 -15.68
C TYR A 2 4.13 -7.01 -14.16
N ARG A 3 4.17 -5.78 -13.62
CA ARG A 3 4.32 -5.48 -12.20
C ARG A 3 3.03 -4.87 -11.67
N PHE A 4 2.70 -5.18 -10.42
CA PHE A 4 1.59 -4.55 -9.71
C PHE A 4 2.10 -3.89 -8.44
N TYR A 5 1.36 -2.88 -7.99
CA TYR A 5 1.49 -2.31 -6.66
C TYR A 5 0.08 -2.07 -6.14
N ALA A 6 -0.23 -2.59 -4.96
CA ALA A 6 -1.52 -2.44 -4.30
C ALA A 6 -1.31 -1.79 -2.94
N ILE A 7 -2.17 -0.84 -2.60
CA ILE A 7 -2.19 -0.16 -1.30
C ILE A 7 -3.58 -0.40 -0.72
N SER A 8 -3.64 -0.89 0.50
CA SER A 8 -4.91 -1.14 1.20
C SER A 8 -4.86 -0.57 2.61
N LEU A 9 -5.95 0.05 3.03
CA LEU A 9 -6.20 0.48 4.40
C LEU A 9 -7.14 -0.50 5.08
N ALA A 10 -6.80 -0.95 6.28
CA ALA A 10 -7.67 -1.73 7.14
C ALA A 10 -7.64 -1.18 8.56
N ASN A 11 -8.68 -1.45 9.34
CA ASN A 11 -8.66 -1.22 10.78
C ASN A 11 -8.36 -2.54 11.49
N ASP A 12 -7.52 -2.50 12.52
CA ASP A 12 -7.28 -3.65 13.38
C ASP A 12 -8.28 -3.71 14.55
N LEU A 13 -8.15 -4.74 15.40
CA LEU A 13 -8.99 -4.94 16.58
C LEU A 13 -8.70 -3.94 17.72
N PHE A 14 -7.68 -3.11 17.59
CA PHE A 14 -7.18 -2.19 18.62
C PHE A 14 -7.39 -0.71 18.24
N ASN A 15 -8.26 -0.44 17.26
CA ASN A 15 -8.49 0.90 16.69
C ASN A 15 -7.25 1.52 16.03
N ALA A 16 -6.30 0.71 15.58
CA ALA A 16 -5.19 1.17 14.77
C ALA A 16 -5.50 1.02 13.27
N TYR A 17 -4.94 1.93 12.48
CA TYR A 17 -5.06 1.99 11.04
C TYR A 17 -3.86 1.31 10.41
N VAL A 18 -4.11 0.25 9.65
CA VAL A 18 -3.10 -0.59 9.03
C VAL A 18 -3.03 -0.29 7.55
N VAL A 19 -1.92 0.30 7.11
CA VAL A 19 -1.61 0.47 5.68
C VAL A 19 -0.75 -0.71 5.23
N SER A 20 -1.27 -1.51 4.30
CA SER A 20 -0.52 -2.59 3.65
C SER A 20 -0.18 -2.19 2.22
N CYS A 21 1.10 -2.26 1.88
CA CYS A 21 1.62 -2.07 0.54
C CYS A 21 2.13 -3.41 0.00
N GLU A 22 1.64 -3.85 -1.15
CA GLU A 22 1.99 -5.11 -1.77
C GLU A 22 2.50 -4.89 -3.18
N TRP A 23 3.58 -5.58 -3.57
CA TRP A 23 4.12 -5.47 -4.91
C TRP A 23 4.80 -6.73 -5.40
N GLY A 24 4.69 -6.96 -6.70
CA GLY A 24 5.19 -8.18 -7.31
C GLY A 24 5.00 -8.18 -8.81
N ARG A 25 5.15 -9.38 -9.40
CA ARG A 25 4.83 -9.61 -10.81
C ARG A 25 3.44 -10.22 -10.94
N ILE A 26 2.66 -9.76 -11.90
CA ILE A 26 1.34 -10.31 -12.21
C ILE A 26 1.50 -11.80 -12.55
N GLY A 27 0.72 -12.66 -11.89
CA GLY A 27 0.77 -14.12 -12.05
C GLY A 27 1.86 -14.83 -11.24
N ALA A 28 2.73 -14.11 -10.51
CA ALA A 28 3.70 -14.76 -9.62
C ALA A 28 3.05 -15.20 -8.31
N LYS A 29 3.41 -16.40 -7.81
CA LYS A 29 2.95 -16.92 -6.52
C LYS A 29 3.51 -16.15 -5.31
N LYS A 30 4.64 -15.46 -5.48
CA LYS A 30 5.30 -14.70 -4.43
C LYS A 30 5.25 -13.21 -4.74
N PHE A 31 4.91 -12.43 -3.72
CA PHE A 31 4.96 -10.96 -3.74
C PHE A 31 5.64 -10.47 -2.47
N ARG A 32 5.99 -9.19 -2.45
CA ARG A 32 6.51 -8.52 -1.27
C ARG A 32 5.38 -7.72 -0.63
N ARG A 33 5.39 -7.67 0.69
CA ARG A 33 4.42 -6.92 1.48
C ARG A 33 5.15 -6.09 2.53
N LYS A 34 4.77 -4.83 2.67
CA LYS A 34 5.14 -3.93 3.77
C LYS A 34 3.87 -3.55 4.50
N VAL A 35 3.88 -3.66 5.82
CA VAL A 35 2.75 -3.28 6.67
C VAL A 35 3.25 -2.21 7.64
N VAL A 36 2.47 -1.14 7.78
CA VAL A 36 2.72 -0.07 8.74
C VAL A 36 1.42 0.19 9.49
N VAL A 37 1.54 0.35 10.81
CA VAL A 37 0.40 0.59 11.71
C VAL A 37 0.48 2.04 12.19
N PHE A 38 -0.66 2.72 12.18
CA PHE A 38 -0.83 4.11 12.58
C PHE A 38 -1.91 4.22 13.65
N ASN A 39 -1.75 5.16 14.56
CA ASN A 39 -2.75 5.44 15.60
C ASN A 39 -3.78 6.49 15.15
N SER A 40 -3.51 7.18 14.04
CA SER A 40 -4.39 8.20 13.46
C SER A 40 -4.74 7.87 12.01
N LEU A 41 -6.02 8.06 11.66
CA LEU A 41 -6.49 7.92 10.28
C LEU A 41 -5.79 8.91 9.36
N GLU A 42 -5.55 10.13 9.84
CA GLU A 42 -4.91 11.19 9.06
C GLU A 42 -3.48 10.81 8.67
N GLU A 43 -2.71 10.24 9.60
CA GLU A 43 -1.36 9.75 9.34
C GLU A 43 -1.37 8.60 8.32
N ALA A 44 -2.30 7.65 8.48
CA ALA A 44 -2.45 6.53 7.57
C ALA A 44 -2.79 6.99 6.14
N MET A 45 -3.74 7.91 6.00
CA MET A 45 -4.12 8.49 4.70
C MET A 45 -2.99 9.31 4.07
N THR A 46 -2.23 10.05 4.89
CA THR A 46 -1.06 10.80 4.41
C THR A 46 0.01 9.86 3.86
N GLN A 47 0.29 8.76 4.56
CA GLN A 47 1.21 7.73 4.06
C GLN A 47 0.71 7.09 2.76
N MET A 48 -0.60 6.79 2.66
CA MET A 48 -1.17 6.23 1.43
C MET A 48 -0.95 7.16 0.23
N LYS A 49 -1.32 8.43 0.35
CA LYS A 49 -1.13 9.43 -0.71
C LYS A 49 0.34 9.58 -1.11
N TYR A 50 1.23 9.55 -0.11
CA TYR A 50 2.66 9.59 -0.35
C TYR A 50 3.12 8.39 -1.19
N GLU A 51 2.75 7.17 -0.80
CA GLU A 51 3.09 5.95 -1.54
C GLU A 51 2.48 5.97 -2.96
N GLU A 52 1.21 6.35 -3.11
CA GLU A 52 0.56 6.49 -4.43
C GLU A 52 1.33 7.43 -5.35
N SER A 53 1.65 8.65 -4.88
CA SER A 53 2.39 9.63 -5.67
C SER A 53 3.78 9.12 -6.08
N LEU A 54 4.45 8.40 -5.19
CA LEU A 54 5.75 7.79 -5.45
C LEU A 54 5.63 6.69 -6.52
N ARG A 55 4.58 5.86 -6.49
CA ARG A 55 4.38 4.79 -7.49
C ARG A 55 3.96 5.32 -8.85
N VAL A 56 3.15 6.38 -8.91
CA VAL A 56 2.84 7.09 -10.15
C VAL A 56 4.12 7.62 -10.80
N LYS A 57 5.03 8.22 -10.02
CA LYS A 57 6.36 8.66 -10.51
C LYS A 57 7.20 7.50 -11.06
N HIS A 58 6.99 6.28 -10.57
CA HIS A 58 7.63 5.06 -11.05
C HIS A 58 6.85 4.33 -12.16
N HIS A 59 5.88 4.98 -12.79
CA HIS A 59 5.07 4.45 -13.88
C HIS A 59 4.27 3.18 -13.52
N TYR A 60 3.94 3.00 -12.24
CA TYR A 60 2.87 2.09 -11.88
C TYR A 60 1.54 2.66 -12.34
N GLN A 61 0.68 1.81 -12.84
CA GLN A 61 -0.70 2.20 -13.12
C GLN A 61 -1.45 2.25 -11.78
N PRO A 62 -2.21 3.31 -11.50
CA PRO A 62 -3.16 3.29 -10.42
C PRO A 62 -4.17 2.16 -10.70
N ALA A 63 -4.42 1.34 -9.68
CA ALA A 63 -5.42 0.29 -9.73
C ALA A 63 -6.82 0.87 -9.50
#